data_AF-A0A7Z2YBU4-F1
#
_entry.id   AF-A0A7Z2YBU4-F1
#
_cell.length_a   1.000
_cell.length_b   1.000
_cell.length_c   1.000
_cell.angle_alpha   90.00
_cell.angle_beta   90.00
_cell.angle_gamma   90.00
#
_symmetry.space_group_name_H-M   'P 1'
#
loop_
_entity.id
_entity.type
_entity.pdbx_description
1 polymer ?
#
loop_
_entity_poly.entity_id
_entity_poly.type
_entity_poly.pdbx_seq_one_letter_code
_entity_poly.pdbx_strand_id
1 'polypeptide(L)' 'MIVERLSYKVLQDSLKRAVDLNLEEEFILLLKKELHKREERKNVPLRMK' A
#
# COMPACT_ATOMS: atom_id res chain seq x y z
N MET A 1 9.01 2.95 -8.06
CA MET A 1 7.97 4.01 -8.18
C MET A 1 7.94 4.88 -6.92
N ILE A 2 7.51 6.16 -7.00
CA ILE A 2 7.45 7.08 -5.84
C ILE A 2 6.65 6.47 -4.66
N VAL A 3 5.56 5.76 -4.97
CA VAL A 3 4.68 5.14 -3.97
C VAL A 3 5.39 4.09 -3.11
N GLU A 4 6.37 3.37 -3.66
CA GLU A 4 7.14 2.36 -2.92
C GLU A 4 8.03 2.98 -1.82
N ARG A 5 8.33 4.27 -1.91
CA ARG A 5 9.13 5.00 -0.91
C ARG A 5 8.29 5.62 0.20
N LEU A 6 6.96 5.65 0.06
CA LEU A 6 6.08 6.19 1.10
C LEU A 6 6.12 5.29 2.34
N SER A 7 6.01 5.90 3.52
CA SER A 7 5.83 5.12 4.75
C SER A 7 4.48 4.38 4.71
N TYR A 8 4.37 3.29 5.45
CA TYR A 8 3.12 2.50 5.48
C TYR A 8 1.92 3.34 5.89
N LYS A 9 2.07 4.20 6.91
CA LYS A 9 1.03 5.11 7.37
C LYS A 9 0.61 6.11 6.28
N VAL A 10 1.59 6.71 5.59
CA VAL A 10 1.30 7.64 4.49
C VAL A 10 0.56 6.94 3.34
N LEU A 11 0.89 5.69 3.05
CA LEU A 11 0.18 4.88 2.05
C LEU A 11 -1.29 4.63 2.44
N GLN A 12 -1.56 4.30 3.71
CA GLN A 12 -2.92 4.13 4.21
C GLN A 12 -3.73 5.43 4.16
N ASP A 13 -3.13 6.53 4.65
CA ASP A 13 -3.76 7.84 4.64
C ASP A 13 -4.04 8.31 3.20
N SER A 14 -3.12 8.03 2.28
CA SER A 14 -3.28 8.36 0.84
C SER A 14 -4.40 7.54 0.21
N LEU A 15 -4.52 6.24 0.52
CA LEU A 15 -5.59 5.40 0.01
C LEU A 15 -6.96 5.89 0.49
N LYS A 16 -7.07 6.23 1.78
CA LYS A 16 -8.31 6.76 2.35
C LYS A 16 -8.73 8.04 1.60
N ARG A 17 -7.81 9.01 1.47
CA ARG A 17 -8.09 10.27 0.77
C ARG A 17 -8.41 10.06 -0.71
N ALA A 18 -7.75 9.12 -1.38
CA ALA A 18 -8.00 8.84 -2.78
C ALA A 18 -9.42 8.30 -3.02
N VAL A 19 -9.91 7.44 -2.11
CA VAL A 19 -11.30 6.96 -2.12
C VAL A 19 -12.27 8.09 -1.78
N ASP A 20 -12.00 8.88 -0.74
CA ASP A 20 -12.86 9.99 -0.31
C ASP A 20 -13.04 11.05 -1.41
N LEU A 21 -11.99 11.27 -2.22
CA LEU A 21 -11.98 12.22 -3.34
C LEU A 21 -12.43 11.60 -4.67
N ASN A 22 -12.78 10.31 -4.68
CA ASN A 22 -13.17 9.56 -5.87
C ASN A 22 -12.16 9.71 -7.03
N LEU A 23 -10.87 9.57 -6.71
CA LEU A 23 -9.79 9.62 -7.70
C LEU A 23 -9.84 8.40 -8.64
N GLU A 24 -9.01 8.44 -9.69
CA GLU A 24 -8.91 7.38 -10.68
C GLU A 24 -8.70 5.99 -10.06
N GLU A 25 -9.46 5.02 -10.55
CA GLU A 25 -9.47 3.65 -10.04
C GLU A 25 -8.09 2.99 -10.14
N GLU A 26 -7.34 3.28 -11.21
CA GLU A 26 -5.99 2.78 -11.40
C GLU A 26 -5.03 3.25 -10.29
N PHE A 27 -5.16 4.51 -9.87
CA PHE A 27 -4.38 5.05 -8.77
C PHE A 27 -4.74 4.39 -7.44
N ILE A 28 -6.03 4.21 -7.17
CA ILE A 28 -6.52 3.51 -5.97
C ILE A 28 -6.02 2.07 -5.95
N LEU A 29 -6.06 1.36 -7.09
CA LEU A 29 -5.59 -0.01 -7.22
C LEU A 29 -4.09 -0.12 -6.94
N LEU A 30 -3.30 0.84 -7.42
CA LEU A 30 -1.86 0.92 -7.21
C LEU A 30 -1.52 1.05 -5.71
N LEU A 31 -2.25 1.91 -4.97
CA LEU A 31 -2.09 2.05 -3.52
C LEU A 31 -2.46 0.75 -2.78
N LYS A 32 -3.56 0.10 -3.16
CA LYS A 32 -3.98 -1.20 -2.59
C LYS A 32 -2.95 -2.30 -2.80
N LYS A 33 -2.40 -2.41 -4.02
CA LYS A 33 -1.36 -3.41 -4.36
C LYS A 33 -0.10 -3.23 -3.52
N GLU A 34 0.36 -2.00 -3.34
CA GLU A 34 1.57 -1.74 -2.54
C GLU A 34 1.34 -2.00 -1.05
N LEU A 35 0.15 -1.67 -0.51
CA LEU A 35 -0.20 -2.03 0.88
C LEU A 35 -0.21 -3.55 1.08
N HIS A 36 -0.88 -4.28 0.19
CA HIS A 36 -0.98 -5.74 0.25
C HIS A 36 0.41 -6.41 0.20
N LYS A 37 1.26 -5.99 -0.76
CA LYS A 37 2.65 -6.46 -0.88
C LYS A 37 3.45 -6.26 0.42
N ARG A 38 3.18 -5.21 1.19
CA ARG A 38 3.85 -4.96 2.48
C ARG A 38 3.29 -5.82 3.60
N GLU A 39 2.00 -6.06 3.62
CA GLU A 39 1.35 -6.98 4.57
C GLU A 39 1.86 -8.40 4.37
N GLU A 40 1.96 -8.86 3.12
CA GLU A 40 2.57 -10.15 2.79
C GLU A 40 4.01 -10.22 3.29
N ARG A 41 4.84 -9.20 3.03
CA ARG A 41 6.24 -9.15 3.52
C ARG A 41 6.36 -9.17 5.04
N LYS A 42 5.42 -8.58 5.77
CA LYS A 42 5.37 -8.64 7.24
C LYS A 42 4.96 -10.02 7.75
N ASN A 43 4.10 -10.71 7.00
CA ASN A 43 3.54 -12.01 7.37
C ASN A 43 4.36 -13.20 6.86
N VAL A 44 5.42 -12.99 6.07
CA VAL A 44 6.39 -14.05 5.77
C VAL A 44 7.09 -14.42 7.07
N PRO A 45 6.86 -15.63 7.64
CA PRO A 45 7.60 -16.07 8.79
C PRO A 45 9.06 -16.15 8.39
N LEU A 46 9.96 -15.58 9.18
CA LEU A 46 11.38 -15.90 9.09
C LEU A 46 11.48 -17.42 9.23
N ARG A 47 11.64 -18.14 8.11
CA ARG A 47 12.05 -19.55 8.15
C ARG A 47 13.41 -19.56 8.82
N MET A 48 13.41 -19.81 10.12
CA MET A 48 14.60 -20.09 10.89
C MET A 48 15.25 -21.31 10.25
N LYS A 49 16.45 -21.11 9.73
CA LYS A 49 17.34 -22.19 9.29
C LYS A 49 17.93 -22.88 10.51
#